data_AF-A6IF05-F1
#
_entry.id   AF-A6IF05-F1
#
_cell.length_a   1.000
_cell.length_b   1.000
_cell.length_c   1.000
_cell.angle_alpha   90.00
_cell.angle_beta   90.00
_cell.angle_gamma   90.00
#
_symmetry.space_group_name_H-M   'P 1'
#
loop_
_entity.id
_entity.type
_entity.pdbx_description
1 polymer ?
#
loop_
_entity_poly.entity_id
_entity_poly.type
_entity_poly.pdbx_seq_one_letter_code
_entity_poly.pdbx_strand_id
1 'polypeptide(L)'
;MSDCLDPDLGSRFFFMVSSLLCSKHMEAAVTQSPRNEVAVIGGEGTLSQTKNHNYMYWYQQDMGHRLRLIHCSYGADSTEKDVPDGHKVSRPSQEDIFLIL
;
A
#
# COMPACT_ATOMS: atom_id res chain seq x y z
N MET A 1 -23.18 33.29 37.30
CA MET A 1 -22.48 33.50 38.59
C MET A 1 -21.23 32.65 38.52
N SER A 2 -20.09 33.22 38.11
CA SER A 2 -19.17 34.00 38.96
C SER A 2 -18.65 33.14 40.11
N ASP A 3 -17.37 33.01 40.40
CA ASP A 3 -16.15 33.49 39.77
C ASP A 3 -15.02 32.71 40.45
N CYS A 4 -13.94 32.54 39.69
CA CYS A 4 -12.54 32.55 40.12
C CYS A 4 -12.23 32.48 41.62
N LEU A 5 -11.48 31.45 42.03
CA LEU A 5 -10.29 31.62 42.88
C LEU A 5 -9.27 30.51 42.56
N ASP A 6 -8.32 30.83 41.68
CA ASP A 6 -6.91 30.42 41.81
C ASP A 6 -6.24 31.53 42.64
N PRO A 7 -5.28 31.25 43.54
CA PRO A 7 -3.99 30.70 43.10
C PRO A 7 -3.28 29.78 44.11
N ASP A 8 -2.35 28.93 43.63
CA ASP A 8 -0.91 29.12 43.90
C ASP A 8 -0.08 27.91 43.39
N LEU A 9 0.53 28.15 42.23
CA LEU A 9 1.92 27.91 41.86
C LEU A 9 2.73 26.78 42.57
N GLY A 10 2.43 25.54 42.23
CA GLY A 10 3.38 24.43 42.35
C GLY A 10 3.83 23.97 40.96
N SER A 11 4.83 24.64 40.37
CA SER A 11 5.40 24.31 39.05
C SER A 11 6.01 22.89 39.07
N ARG A 12 5.17 21.89 38.80
CA ARG A 12 5.63 20.54 38.49
C ARG A 12 6.00 20.55 37.01
N PHE A 13 7.28 20.76 36.75
CA PHE A 13 7.90 20.55 35.45
C PHE A 13 7.46 19.19 34.89
N PHE A 14 6.48 19.20 33.99
CA PHE A 14 6.22 18.07 33.12
C PHE A 14 7.38 18.02 32.12
N PHE A 15 8.44 17.29 32.48
CA PHE A 15 9.35 16.76 31.47
C PHE A 15 8.58 15.68 30.70
N MET A 16 7.69 16.10 29.81
CA MET A 16 7.32 15.25 28.69
C MET A 16 8.55 15.23 27.80
N VAL A 17 9.40 14.21 27.97
CA VAL A 17 10.49 13.94 27.04
C VAL A 17 9.83 13.72 25.68
N SER A 18 9.89 14.75 24.83
CA SER A 18 9.54 14.66 23.43
C SER A 18 10.63 13.85 22.74
N SER A 19 10.57 12.53 22.88
CA SER A 19 11.21 11.65 21.93
C SER A 19 10.36 11.67 20.65
N LEU A 20 10.40 12.81 19.93
CA LEU A 20 10.28 12.79 18.48
C LEU A 20 11.49 12.00 18.00
N LEU A 21 11.40 10.67 18.10
CA LEU A 21 12.18 9.79 17.26
C LEU A 21 12.03 10.39 15.87
N CYS A 22 13.18 10.73 15.28
CA CYS A 22 13.28 11.06 13.88
C CYS A 22 12.77 9.84 13.12
N SER A 23 11.45 9.72 12.98
CA SER A 23 10.80 8.86 12.02
C SER A 23 11.12 9.53 10.71
N LYS A 24 12.31 9.23 10.17
CA LYS A 24 12.61 9.47 8.77
C LYS A 24 11.39 8.96 8.04
N HIS A 25 10.70 9.88 7.35
CA HIS A 25 9.55 9.56 6.53
C HIS A 25 10.04 8.57 5.46
N MET A 26 9.91 7.26 5.73
CA MET A 26 10.15 6.25 4.71
C MET A 26 8.91 6.31 3.84
N GLU A 27 9.00 7.07 2.74
CA GLU A 27 8.00 6.98 1.69
C GLU A 27 7.98 5.52 1.24
N ALA A 28 6.83 4.85 1.40
CA ALA A 28 6.63 3.53 0.83
C ALA A 28 6.73 3.66 -0.70
N ALA A 29 7.82 3.17 -1.27
CA ALA A 29 8.03 3.23 -2.71
C ALA A 29 7.08 2.26 -3.41
N VAL A 30 6.14 2.80 -4.19
CA VAL A 30 5.35 2.01 -5.15
C VAL A 30 6.25 1.70 -6.33
N THR A 31 6.54 0.43 -6.54
CA THR A 31 7.48 -0.02 -7.58
C THR A 31 6.80 -0.59 -8.82
N GLN A 32 5.46 -0.58 -8.82
CA GLN A 32 4.64 -0.94 -9.96
C GLN A 32 4.50 0.28 -10.89
N SER A 33 4.35 0.02 -12.19
CA SER A 33 4.14 1.03 -13.21
C SER A 33 2.87 0.72 -14.01
N PRO A 34 2.03 1.72 -14.29
CA PRO A 34 2.06 3.09 -13.77
C PRO A 34 1.73 3.19 -12.27
N ARG A 35 2.18 4.26 -11.59
CA ARG A 35 1.79 4.56 -10.18
C ARG A 35 0.36 5.08 -10.08
N ASN A 36 -0.11 5.79 -11.11
CA ASN A 36 -1.45 6.33 -11.21
C ASN A 36 -1.95 6.11 -12.64
N GLU A 37 -3.15 5.55 -12.79
CA GLU A 37 -3.80 5.31 -14.07
C GLU A 37 -5.28 5.66 -13.92
N VAL A 38 -5.85 6.31 -14.94
CA VAL A 38 -7.28 6.63 -15.00
C VAL A 38 -7.82 6.02 -16.28
N ALA A 39 -8.58 4.94 -16.12
CA ALA A 39 -9.27 4.28 -17.22
C ALA A 39 -10.73 4.75 -17.31
N VAL A 40 -11.32 4.68 -18.51
CA VAL A 40 -12.76 4.80 -18.69
C VAL A 40 -13.43 3.59 -18.04
N ILE A 41 -14.64 3.74 -17.51
CA ILE A 41 -15.39 2.62 -16.93
C ILE A 41 -15.54 1.50 -17.98
N GLY A 42 -15.05 0.30 -17.65
CA GLY A 42 -15.01 -0.85 -18.56
C GLY A 42 -13.85 -0.86 -19.57
N GLY A 43 -12.93 0.11 -19.49
CA GLY A 43 -11.67 0.07 -20.21
C GLY A 43 -10.63 -0.79 -19.47
N GLU A 44 -9.76 -1.47 -20.23
CA GLU A 44 -8.65 -2.23 -19.67
C GLU A 44 -7.54 -1.29 -19.19
N GLY A 45 -7.02 -1.56 -17.99
CA GLY A 45 -5.78 -0.98 -17.47
C GLY A 45 -4.70 -2.05 -17.38
N THR A 46 -3.43 -1.68 -17.43
CA THR A 46 -2.32 -2.64 -17.28
C THR A 46 -1.29 -2.14 -16.29
N LEU A 47 -1.16 -2.85 -15.18
CA LEU A 47 -0.10 -2.65 -14.19
C LEU A 47 1.04 -3.62 -14.44
N SER A 48 2.26 -3.15 -14.29
CA SER A 48 3.48 -3.94 -14.47
C SER A 48 4.44 -3.78 -13.31
N GLN A 49 5.23 -4.82 -13.05
CA GLN A 49 6.34 -4.75 -12.10
C GLN A 49 7.50 -5.58 -12.66
N THR A 50 8.70 -5.00 -12.65
CA THR A 50 9.89 -5.51 -13.35
C THR A 50 11.04 -5.90 -12.40
N LYS A 51 10.72 -6.34 -11.18
CA LYS A 51 11.73 -6.78 -10.21
C LYS A 51 11.77 -8.29 -10.20
N ASN A 52 12.97 -8.81 -10.38
CA ASN A 52 13.33 -10.22 -10.43
C ASN A 52 13.12 -10.98 -9.10
N HIS A 53 11.95 -10.88 -8.50
CA HIS A 53 11.58 -11.57 -7.27
C HIS A 53 11.00 -12.95 -7.58
N ASN A 54 11.46 -13.99 -6.88
CA ASN A 54 10.95 -15.35 -7.07
C ASN A 54 9.44 -15.41 -6.80
N TYR A 55 9.02 -14.83 -5.67
CA TYR A 55 7.63 -14.76 -5.22
C TYR A 55 7.09 -13.36 -5.40
N MET A 56 5.90 -13.25 -5.96
CA MET A 56 5.27 -11.96 -6.24
C MET A 56 3.79 -12.00 -5.88
N TYR A 57 3.33 -10.99 -5.15
CA TYR A 57 1.98 -10.90 -4.63
C TYR A 57 1.33 -9.62 -5.11
N TRP A 58 0.14 -9.73 -5.70
CA TRP A 58 -0.68 -8.59 -6.08
C TRP A 58 -1.83 -8.43 -5.11
N TYR A 59 -1.98 -7.21 -4.61
CA TYR A 59 -3.06 -6.85 -3.73
C TYR A 59 -3.88 -5.72 -4.35
N GLN A 60 -5.18 -5.79 -4.17
CA GLN A 60 -6.13 -4.73 -4.50
C GLN A 60 -6.71 -4.15 -3.21
N GLN A 61 -6.92 -2.84 -3.21
CA GLN A 61 -7.62 -2.17 -2.13
C GLN A 61 -8.70 -1.26 -2.72
N ASP A 62 -9.95 -1.68 -2.54
CA ASP A 62 -11.10 -0.83 -2.87
C ASP A 62 -11.32 0.20 -1.77
N MET A 63 -11.86 1.36 -2.11
CA MET A 63 -12.15 2.41 -1.14
C MET A 63 -13.07 1.87 -0.03
N GLY A 64 -12.62 1.94 1.23
CA GLY A 64 -13.38 1.46 2.39
C GLY A 64 -13.27 -0.05 2.65
N HIS A 65 -12.49 -0.79 1.86
CA HIS A 65 -12.27 -2.22 2.04
C HIS A 65 -10.86 -2.54 2.54
N ARG A 66 -10.73 -3.73 3.15
CA ARG A 66 -9.42 -4.28 3.51
C ARG A 66 -8.63 -4.64 2.26
N LEU A 67 -7.32 -4.59 2.37
CA LEU A 67 -6.39 -5.09 1.36
C LEU A 67 -6.72 -6.56 1.04
N ARG A 68 -6.88 -6.89 -0.24
CA ARG A 68 -7.25 -8.22 -0.73
C ARG A 68 -6.15 -8.75 -1.64
N LEU A 69 -5.66 -9.95 -1.37
CA LEU A 69 -4.75 -10.64 -2.29
C LEU A 69 -5.56 -11.05 -3.53
N ILE A 70 -5.08 -10.71 -4.73
CA ILE A 70 -5.71 -11.03 -6.01
C ILE A 70 -4.85 -11.94 -6.89
N HIS A 71 -3.54 -12.05 -6.63
CA HIS A 71 -2.68 -13.00 -7.33
C HIS A 71 -1.39 -13.28 -6.55
N CYS A 72 -0.86 -14.51 -6.66
CA CYS A 72 0.42 -14.93 -6.13
C CYS A 72 1.19 -15.74 -7.18
N SER A 73 2.40 -15.32 -7.54
CA SER A 73 3.27 -16.06 -8.47
C SER A 73 4.54 -16.56 -7.79
N TYR A 74 5.03 -17.72 -8.23
CA TYR A 74 6.14 -18.49 -7.63
C TYR A 74 7.40 -18.58 -8.51
N GLY A 75 7.28 -18.20 -9.77
CA GLY A 75 8.35 -18.16 -10.77
C GLY A 75 7.78 -17.72 -12.12
N ALA A 76 8.61 -17.72 -13.17
CA ALA A 76 8.09 -17.61 -14.53
C ALA A 76 7.02 -18.70 -14.78
N ASP A 77 6.02 -18.40 -15.60
CA ASP A 77 4.94 -19.32 -15.99
C ASP A 77 4.10 -19.88 -14.83
N SER A 78 4.11 -19.25 -13.65
CA SER A 78 3.26 -19.70 -12.54
C SER A 78 1.81 -19.25 -12.71
N THR A 79 0.89 -20.20 -12.76
CA THR A 79 -0.53 -20.01 -13.14
C THR A 79 -1.53 -20.39 -12.02
N GLU A 80 -1.28 -20.02 -10.76
CA GLU A 80 -2.19 -20.25 -9.62
C GLU A 80 -2.29 -18.96 -8.77
N LYS A 81 -3.34 -18.61 -8.02
CA LYS A 81 -4.73 -19.08 -7.89
C LYS A 81 -5.56 -17.88 -7.37
N ASP A 82 -6.84 -17.82 -7.73
CA ASP A 82 -7.83 -16.81 -7.36
C ASP A 82 -7.61 -15.39 -7.91
N VAL A 83 -7.46 -15.31 -9.23
CA VAL A 83 -7.68 -14.03 -9.93
C VAL A 83 -9.20 -13.77 -9.94
N PRO A 84 -9.70 -12.68 -9.32
CA PRO A 84 -11.11 -12.35 -9.34
C PRO A 84 -11.62 -12.18 -10.77
N ASP A 85 -12.88 -12.54 -11.00
CA ASP A 85 -13.51 -12.44 -12.32
C ASP A 85 -13.30 -11.03 -12.91
N GLY A 86 -12.80 -10.95 -14.14
CA GLY A 86 -12.44 -9.70 -14.83
C GLY A 86 -10.94 -9.38 -14.90
N HIS A 87 -10.10 -9.95 -14.05
CA HIS A 87 -8.65 -9.68 -14.08
C HIS A 87 -7.89 -10.75 -14.87
N LYS A 88 -6.78 -10.37 -15.51
CA LYS A 88 -5.85 -11.32 -16.15
C LYS A 88 -4.42 -11.06 -15.71
N VAL A 89 -3.66 -12.12 -15.44
CA VAL A 89 -2.25 -12.00 -15.07
C VAL A 89 -1.38 -12.75 -16.07
N SER A 90 -0.28 -12.11 -16.48
CA SER A 90 0.76 -12.71 -17.32
C SER A 90 2.11 -12.55 -16.65
N ARG A 91 2.90 -13.63 -16.63
CA ARG A 91 4.27 -13.63 -16.11
C ARG A 91 5.20 -14.39 -17.06
N PRO A 92 5.63 -13.76 -18.16
CA PRO A 92 6.48 -14.41 -19.16
C PRO A 92 7.90 -14.69 -18.65
N SER A 93 8.37 -13.95 -17.65
CA SER A 93 9.71 -14.06 -17.09
C SER A 93 9.68 -13.82 -15.57
N GLN A 94 10.78 -14.09 -14.88
CA GLN A 94 10.85 -13.83 -13.44
C GLN A 94 10.80 -12.32 -13.13
N GLU A 95 11.33 -11.52 -14.04
CA GLU A 95 11.39 -10.07 -13.94
C GLU A 95 10.06 -9.43 -14.32
N ASP A 96 9.35 -9.90 -15.34
CA ASP A 96 8.16 -9.21 -15.84
C ASP A 96 6.85 -9.84 -15.37
N ILE A 97 6.01 -9.04 -14.72
CA ILE A 97 4.62 -9.40 -14.42
C ILE A 97 3.68 -8.29 -14.87
N PHE A 98 2.61 -8.69 -15.54
CA PHE A 98 1.53 -7.82 -16.00
C PHE A 98 0.22 -8.24 -15.34
N LEU A 99 -0.49 -7.28 -14.77
CA LEU A 99 -1.85 -7.42 -14.26
C LEU A 99 -2.77 -6.52 -15.09
N ILE A 100 -3.75 -7.14 -15.73
CA ILE A 100 -4.80 -6.48 -16.52
C ILE A 100 -6.05 -6.42 -15.65
N LEU A 101 -6.62 -5.22 -15.54
CA LEU A 101 -7.80 -4.87 -14.74
C LEU A 101 -9.07 -4.79 -15.59
#